data_AF-A0A1T3BL53-F1
#
_entry.id   AF-A0A1T3BL53-F1
#
_cell.length_a   1.000
_cell.length_b   1.000
_cell.length_c   1.000
_cell.angle_alpha   90.00
_cell.angle_beta   90.00
_cell.angle_gamma   90.00
#
_symmetry.space_group_name_H-M   'P 1'
#
loop_
_entity.id
_entity.type
_entity.pdbx_description
1 polymer ?
#
loop_
_entity_poly.entity_id
_entity_poly.type
_entity_poly.pdbx_seq_one_letter_code
_entity_poly.pdbx_strand_id
1 'polypeptide(L)' 'MKRYLVIVITASIAFFITLAKAFRLGKKVEQHKQTEESLKVATTRLEIENEINKKRDDDVRAALSNWVRDK' A
#
# COMPACT_ATOMS: atom_id res chain seq x y z
N MET A 1 -20.12 -44.42 -17.67
CA MET A 1 -19.54 -43.10 -18.06
C MET A 1 -20.22 -41.91 -17.39
N LYS A 2 -21.54 -41.69 -17.52
CA LYS A 2 -22.24 -40.52 -16.95
C LYS A 2 -21.94 -40.23 -15.47
N ARG A 3 -21.91 -41.26 -14.61
CA ARG A 3 -21.63 -41.10 -13.16
C ARG A 3 -20.23 -40.57 -12.87
N TYR A 4 -19.21 -41.06 -13.57
CA TYR A 4 -17.83 -40.58 -13.42
C TYR A 4 -17.68 -39.14 -13.93
N LEU A 5 -18.35 -38.81 -15.03
CA LEU A 5 -18.37 -37.46 -15.59
C LEU A 5 -18.98 -36.45 -14.59
N VAL A 6 -20.07 -36.82 -13.92
CA VAL A 6 -20.68 -36.02 -12.85
C VAL A 6 -19.73 -35.85 -11.65
N ILE A 7 -19.01 -36.90 -11.25
CA ILE A 7 -18.05 -36.83 -10.15
C ILE A 7 -16.90 -35.87 -10.50
N VAL A 8 -16.32 -35.99 -11.70
CA VAL A 8 -15.22 -35.13 -12.16
C VAL A 8 -15.67 -33.67 -12.23
N ILE A 9 -16.84 -33.40 -12.82
CA ILE A 9 -17.39 -32.03 -12.88
C ILE A 9 -17.59 -31.46 -11.48
N THR A 10 -18.18 -32.24 -10.57
CA THR A 10 -18.42 -31.79 -9.19
C THR A 10 -17.11 -31.49 -8.48
N ALA A 11 -16.10 -32.36 -8.63
CA ALA A 11 -14.78 -32.17 -8.04
C ALA A 11 -14.07 -30.93 -8.62
N SER A 12 -14.13 -30.73 -9.95
CA SER A 12 -13.56 -29.54 -10.59
C SER A 12 -14.23 -28.25 -10.12
N ILE A 13 -15.56 -28.22 -10.01
CA ILE A 13 -16.29 -27.05 -9.50
C ILE A 13 -15.84 -26.72 -8.07
N ALA A 14 -15.79 -27.71 -7.18
CA ALA A 14 -15.34 -27.51 -5.80
C ALA A 14 -13.89 -26.99 -5.73
N PHE A 15 -13.01 -27.53 -6.57
CA PHE A 15 -11.63 -27.07 -6.69
C PHE A 15 -11.55 -25.59 -7.10
N PHE A 16 -12.21 -25.20 -8.19
CA PHE A 16 -12.16 -23.82 -8.69
C PHE A 16 -12.81 -22.82 -7.73
N ILE A 17 -13.89 -23.18 -7.04
CA ILE A 17 -14.49 -22.34 -6.00
C ILE A 17 -13.49 -22.08 -4.87
N THR A 18 -12.79 -23.13 -4.43
CA THR A 18 -11.79 -23.04 -3.36
C THR A 18 -10.60 -22.19 -3.80
N LEU A 19 -10.12 -22.40 -5.02
CA LEU A 19 -9.02 -21.64 -5.61
C LEU A 19 -9.38 -20.15 -5.73
N ALA A 20 -10.56 -19.82 -6.26
CA ALA A 20 -11.03 -18.44 -6.39
C ALA A 20 -11.13 -17.74 -5.03
N LYS A 21 -11.57 -18.44 -3.98
CA LYS A 21 -11.59 -17.89 -2.61
C LYS A 21 -10.19 -17.60 -2.09
N ALA A 22 -9.23 -18.52 -2.27
CA ALA A 22 -7.85 -18.32 -1.86
C ALA A 22 -7.21 -17.11 -2.58
N PHE A 23 -7.40 -16.99 -3.89
CA PHE A 23 -6.92 -15.84 -4.65
C PHE A 23 -7.57 -14.53 -4.23
N ARG A 24 -8.88 -14.51 -3.94
CA ARG A 24 -9.58 -13.32 -3.47
C ARG A 24 -9.05 -12.85 -2.11
N LEU A 25 -8.73 -13.77 -1.21
CA LEU A 25 -8.10 -13.45 0.07
C LEU A 25 -6.71 -12.84 -0.14
N GLY A 26 -5.86 -13.50 -0.94
CA GLY A 26 -4.53 -12.96 -1.27
C GLY A 26 -4.59 -11.58 -1.91
N LYS A 27 -5.50 -11.38 -2.87
CA LYS A 27 -5.72 -10.08 -3.51
C LYS A 27 -6.12 -8.99 -2.51
N LYS A 28 -7.02 -9.30 -1.56
CA LYS A 28 -7.45 -8.33 -0.55
C LYS A 28 -6.29 -7.92 0.37
N VAL A 29 -5.44 -8.87 0.75
CA VAL A 29 -4.25 -8.58 1.57
C VAL A 29 -3.28 -7.67 0.81
N GLU A 30 -3.00 -7.99 -0.45
CA GLU A 30 -2.10 -7.17 -1.28
C GLU A 30 -2.65 -5.75 -1.51
N GLN A 31 -3.94 -5.63 -1.80
CA GLN A 31 -4.60 -4.32 -1.94
C GLN A 31 -4.56 -3.50 -0.65
N HIS A 32 -4.77 -4.15 0.50
CA HIS A 32 -4.66 -3.49 1.80
C HIS A 32 -3.24 -2.96 2.01
N LYS A 33 -2.23 -3.81 1.76
CA LYS A 33 -0.82 -3.44 1.91
C LYS A 33 -0.46 -2.23 1.03
N GLN A 34 -0.84 -2.25 -0.25
CA GLN A 34 -0.59 -1.14 -1.17
C GLN A 34 -1.30 0.16 -0.74
N THR A 35 -2.53 0.04 -0.23
CA THR A 35 -3.28 1.19 0.29
C THR A 35 -2.61 1.75 1.54
N GLU A 36 -2.19 0.90 2.46
CA GLU A 36 -1.50 1.29 3.69
C GLU A 36 -0.14 1.95 3.42
N GLU A 37 0.64 1.40 2.48
CA GLU A 37 1.89 2.02 2.03
C GLU A 37 1.63 3.40 1.39
N SER A 38 0.63 3.51 0.53
CA SER A 38 0.25 4.78 -0.10
C SER A 38 -0.21 5.81 0.94
N LEU A 39 -1.02 5.39 1.92
CA LEU A 39 -1.46 6.24 3.01
C LEU A 39 -0.29 6.69 3.87
N LYS A 40 0.64 5.80 4.20
CA LYS A 40 1.83 6.14 4.98
C LYS A 40 2.67 7.20 4.27
N VAL A 41 2.90 7.05 2.97
CA VAL A 41 3.63 8.04 2.16
C VAL A 41 2.89 9.39 2.14
N ALA A 42 1.57 9.39 1.95
CA ALA A 42 0.76 10.61 1.95
C ALA A 42 0.82 11.32 3.31
N THR A 43 0.69 10.58 4.42
CA THR A 43 0.79 11.13 5.78
C THR A 43 2.17 11.73 6.03
N THR A 44 3.25 11.02 5.72
CA THR A 44 4.61 11.54 5.89
C THR A 44 4.83 12.80 5.05
N ARG A 45 4.34 12.83 3.82
CA ARG A 45 4.42 14.03 2.98
C ARG A 45 3.66 15.21 3.60
N LEU A 46 2.46 14.98 4.11
CA LEU A 46 1.66 16.00 4.77
C LEU A 46 2.30 16.51 6.07
N GLU A 47 2.94 15.64 6.84
CA GLU A 47 3.71 16.02 8.03
C GLU A 47 4.90 16.92 7.67
N ILE A 48 5.66 16.56 6.63
CA ILE A 48 6.79 17.37 6.13
C ILE A 48 6.30 18.73 5.62
N GLU A 49 5.25 18.76 4.81
CA GLU A 49 4.68 20.01 4.28
C GLU A 49 4.18 20.92 5.42
N ASN A 50 3.56 20.34 6.45
CA ASN A 50 3.14 21.07 7.65
C ASN A 50 4.34 21.59 8.46
N GLU A 51 5.42 20.83 8.57
CA GLU A 51 6.65 21.30 9.24
C GLU A 51 7.27 22.46 8.47
N ILE A 52 7.40 22.36 7.15
CA ILE A 52 7.92 23.42 6.29
C ILE A 52 7.04 24.67 6.43
N ASN A 53 5.73 24.53 6.37
CA ASN A 53 4.79 25.64 6.49
C ASN A 53 4.81 26.32 7.86
N LYS A 54 5.24 25.61 8.92
CA LYS A 54 5.44 26.20 10.25
C LYS A 54 6.76 26.95 10.39
N LYS A 55 7.77 26.67 9.56
CA LYS A 55 9.03 27.40 9.59
C LYS A 55 8.79 28.81 9.04
N ARG A 56 9.28 29.83 9.74
CA ARG A 56 9.28 31.20 9.24
C ARG A 56 10.45 31.41 8.29
N ASP A 57 10.26 32.25 7.27
CA ASP A 57 11.29 32.58 6.28
C ASP A 57 12.60 33.05 6.94
N ASP A 58 12.51 33.81 8.02
CA ASP A 58 13.68 34.31 8.76
C ASP A 58 14.51 33.18 9.37
N ASP A 59 13.87 32.14 9.92
CA ASP A 59 14.53 30.96 10.50
C ASP A 59 15.19 30.11 9.40
N VAL A 60 14.50 29.94 8.27
CA VAL A 60 15.04 29.23 7.09
C VAL A 60 16.29 29.96 6.57
N ARG A 61 16.23 31.30 6.48
CA ARG A 61 17.33 32.12 5.99
C ARG A 61 18.53 32.11 6.93
N ALA A 62 18.30 32.13 8.24
CA ALA A 62 19.35 31.98 9.25
C ALA A 62 20.02 30.60 9.19
N ALA A 63 19.25 29.52 9.08
CA ALA A 63 19.78 28.16 8.96
C ALA A 63 20.61 27.98 7.68
N LEU A 64 20.13 28.51 6.55
CA LEU A 64 20.85 28.46 5.27
C LEU A 64 22.18 29.24 5.33
N SER A 65 22.15 30.42 5.95
CA SER A 65 23.35 31.25 6.12
C SER A 65 24.39 30.58 7.02
N ASN A 66 23.97 29.88 8.08
CA ASN A 66 24.90 29.12 8.92
C ASN A 66 25.49 27.93 8.18
N TRP A 67 24.68 27.18 7.42
CA TRP A 67 25.18 26.04 6.64
C TRP A 67 26.23 26.42 5.58
N VAL A 68 26.03 27.54 4.88
CA VAL A 68 27.02 28.05 3.92
C VAL A 68 28.32 28.48 4.60
N ARG A 69 28.22 28.96 5.85
CA ARG A 69 29.35 29.52 6.60
C ARG A 69 30.15 28.47 7.37
N ASP A 70 29.53 27.34 7.71
CA ASP A 70 30.17 26.15 8.30
C ASP A 70 30.79 25.21 7.24
N LYS A 71 30.74 25.59 5.95
CA LYS A 71 31.37 24.88 4.84
C LYS A 71 32.62 25.60 4.35
#